data_AF-C1EBH8-F1
#
_entry.id   AF-C1EBH8-F1
#
_cell.length_a   1.000
_cell.length_b   1.000
_cell.length_c   1.000
_cell.angle_alpha   90.00
_cell.angle_beta   90.00
_cell.angle_gamma   90.00
#
_symmetry.space_group_name_H-M   'P 1'
#
loop_
_entity.id
_entity.type
_entity.pdbx_description
1 polymer ?
#
loop_
_entity_poly.entity_id
_entity_poly.type
_entity_poly.pdbx_seq_one_letter_code
_entity_poly.pdbx_strand_id
1 'polypeptide(L)'
;MFASSALVATQWAPPAGLTRARPARVRTERPRTSPREPHPLILSFRNDSHADFRAAHLCAPITPPQASRATAQPVVAGKAKKAAKAADKKAAKADKKAAAKQAPVSKQAKDAARKKAAAAMRDVVSRQGKAYDRIVKEMDRDEFREYILSVRHNSPEPVQQLCDWLPIAEVVVADKQAYEAKKFFRSVGSDIPETEQQAVGADQIEGVPAIKAKLPGMREEAVGMAYLMAGSVVKDVPFEELEFGVEDWGSFEMAVDAYEAQQSTSKRFAAAAATLGVAADDDPADVKRVYRKLIATEHPDRNPDSSLEKFNAIKEAYELLSDRGGQSGTTFEGLGDKAKRDFRKLSDVHAGVTSKGGELVEADVGSKVEVVMRSLTIYDRIKTMFIARNVSLGARKAEKTKASGKAAAEEETAVEEEVAAPEPVAA
;
A
#
# COMPACT_ATOMS: atom_id res chain seq x y z
N MET A 1 -72.04 -19.75 -12.73
CA MET A 1 -71.31 -19.97 -13.99
C MET A 1 -69.87 -20.38 -13.63
N PHE A 2 -69.49 -21.61 -14.03
CA PHE A 2 -68.15 -22.26 -14.08
C PHE A 2 -67.24 -22.22 -12.82
N ALA A 3 -67.11 -23.31 -12.03
CA ALA A 3 -66.38 -24.60 -12.21
C ALA A 3 -64.92 -24.53 -11.67
N SER A 4 -64.64 -25.04 -10.47
CA SER A 4 -64.14 -26.40 -10.12
C SER A 4 -62.69 -26.71 -10.52
N SER A 5 -61.82 -26.94 -9.52
CA SER A 5 -61.13 -28.23 -9.31
C SER A 5 -60.17 -28.21 -8.12
N ALA A 6 -60.26 -29.26 -7.29
CA ALA A 6 -59.36 -29.63 -6.21
C ALA A 6 -58.54 -30.87 -6.63
N LEU A 7 -57.33 -31.06 -6.08
CA LEU A 7 -56.70 -32.38 -5.82
C LEU A 7 -55.43 -32.14 -4.95
N VAL A 8 -55.41 -32.58 -3.69
CA VAL A 8 -54.92 -33.88 -3.13
C VAL A 8 -53.39 -34.02 -3.05
N ALA A 9 -52.96 -34.32 -1.82
CA ALA A 9 -51.61 -34.61 -1.37
C ALA A 9 -51.11 -36.00 -1.78
N THR A 10 -49.78 -36.17 -1.90
CA THR A 10 -49.13 -37.47 -1.64
C THR A 10 -47.66 -37.28 -1.26
N GLN A 11 -47.23 -38.13 -0.34
CA GLN A 11 -45.98 -38.14 0.39
C GLN A 11 -45.02 -39.16 -0.24
N TRP A 12 -43.70 -38.87 -0.31
CA TRP A 12 -42.68 -39.89 -0.61
C TRP A 12 -41.34 -39.56 0.06
N ALA A 13 -40.80 -40.57 0.77
CA ALA A 13 -39.50 -40.62 1.45
C ALA A 13 -38.28 -40.82 0.51
N PRO A 14 -37.03 -40.58 0.96
CA PRO A 14 -35.82 -40.79 0.16
C PRO A 14 -35.20 -42.19 0.36
N PRO A 15 -34.45 -42.73 -0.62
CA PRO A 15 -33.64 -43.93 -0.41
C PRO A 15 -32.18 -43.62 -0.03
N ALA A 16 -31.63 -44.49 0.81
CA ALA A 16 -30.22 -44.58 1.19
C ALA A 16 -29.43 -45.48 0.22
N GLY A 17 -28.11 -45.26 0.11
CA GLY A 17 -27.18 -46.31 -0.34
C GLY A 17 -25.89 -45.86 -1.01
N LEU A 18 -24.76 -46.34 -0.43
CA LEU A 18 -23.47 -46.68 -1.07
C LEU A 18 -22.56 -45.55 -1.59
N THR A 19 -21.22 -45.57 -1.54
CA THR A 19 -20.19 -46.26 -0.74
C THR A 19 -18.89 -45.45 -0.95
N ARG A 20 -17.99 -45.54 0.02
CA ARG A 20 -16.68 -44.87 0.08
C ARG A 20 -15.64 -45.65 -0.75
N ALA A 21 -14.87 -44.98 -1.61
CA ALA A 21 -13.65 -45.54 -2.20
C ALA A 21 -12.49 -44.50 -2.19
N ARG A 22 -11.34 -44.96 -1.71
CA ARG A 22 -10.07 -44.23 -1.52
C ARG A 22 -9.26 -44.08 -2.83
N PRO A 23 -8.29 -43.16 -2.90
CA PRO A 23 -7.48 -42.90 -4.10
C PRO A 23 -6.35 -43.93 -4.31
N ALA A 24 -6.10 -44.28 -5.57
CA ALA A 24 -4.98 -45.10 -5.98
C ALA A 24 -3.67 -44.29 -6.07
N ARG A 25 -2.58 -44.92 -5.61
CA ARG A 25 -1.21 -44.41 -5.55
C ARG A 25 -0.34 -45.30 -6.44
N VAL A 26 0.33 -44.74 -7.44
CA VAL A 26 1.42 -45.41 -8.22
C VAL A 26 2.43 -44.30 -8.57
N ARG A 27 3.55 -44.15 -7.84
CA ARG A 27 4.88 -44.80 -7.95
C ARG A 27 5.63 -44.56 -9.28
N THR A 28 6.53 -43.56 -9.22
CA THR A 28 7.92 -43.47 -9.71
C THR A 28 8.35 -44.32 -10.91
N GLU A 29 8.93 -43.67 -11.94
CA GLU A 29 10.17 -44.11 -12.61
C GLU A 29 11.00 -42.91 -13.13
N ARG A 30 12.32 -42.96 -12.92
CA ARG A 30 13.37 -42.16 -13.58
C ARG A 30 14.13 -43.09 -14.54
N PRO A 31 14.76 -42.54 -15.60
CA PRO A 31 16.08 -42.99 -16.05
C PRO A 31 17.08 -41.80 -16.10
N ARG A 32 18.18 -41.76 -15.33
CA ARG A 32 19.56 -42.25 -15.62
C ARG A 32 20.10 -41.84 -17.01
N THR A 33 20.82 -40.71 -17.12
CA THR A 33 22.30 -40.52 -17.12
C THR A 33 23.08 -41.15 -18.29
N SER A 34 23.76 -40.34 -19.11
CA SER A 34 25.24 -40.31 -19.26
C SER A 34 25.70 -39.29 -20.35
N PRO A 35 26.98 -38.85 -20.34
CA PRO A 35 27.43 -37.55 -20.84
C PRO A 35 28.23 -37.63 -22.17
N ARG A 36 28.39 -36.49 -22.86
CA ARG A 36 29.42 -36.31 -23.90
C ARG A 36 30.02 -34.89 -23.84
N GLU A 37 31.30 -34.84 -23.49
CA GLU A 37 32.29 -33.84 -23.91
C GLU A 37 33.31 -34.54 -24.83
N PRO A 38 34.36 -33.88 -25.35
CA PRO A 38 34.46 -32.59 -26.05
C PRO A 38 35.15 -32.78 -27.43
N HIS A 39 35.32 -31.70 -28.23
CA HIS A 39 36.54 -31.35 -29.00
C HIS A 39 36.30 -30.31 -30.14
N PRO A 40 37.37 -29.63 -30.62
CA PRO A 40 37.41 -28.22 -30.99
C PRO A 40 37.44 -27.99 -32.51
N LEU A 41 37.58 -26.73 -32.94
CA LEU A 41 38.51 -26.20 -33.99
C LEU A 41 38.08 -24.75 -34.34
N ILE A 42 38.88 -23.75 -33.96
CA ILE A 42 39.74 -22.92 -34.83
C ILE A 42 38.98 -22.14 -35.91
N LEU A 43 38.99 -20.80 -35.82
CA LEU A 43 39.60 -19.93 -36.86
C LEU A 43 39.79 -18.49 -36.37
N SER A 44 41.04 -18.08 -36.51
CA SER A 44 41.66 -16.76 -36.37
C SER A 44 40.93 -15.60 -37.05
N PHE A 45 40.99 -14.40 -36.47
CA PHE A 45 41.30 -13.20 -37.25
C PHE A 45 42.27 -12.29 -36.49
N ARG A 46 43.34 -11.94 -37.21
CA ARG A 46 44.46 -11.11 -36.80
C ARG A 46 44.02 -9.64 -36.75
N ASN A 47 44.44 -9.00 -35.69
CA ASN A 47 44.54 -7.57 -35.53
C ASN A 47 45.87 -7.13 -36.18
N ASP A 48 45.85 -6.15 -37.08
CA ASP A 48 47.00 -5.32 -37.46
C ASP A 48 46.55 -4.27 -38.49
N SER A 49 46.43 -3.00 -38.07
CA SER A 49 47.06 -1.87 -38.77
C SER A 49 47.17 -0.67 -37.84
N HIS A 50 48.38 -0.48 -37.31
CA HIS A 50 48.90 0.76 -36.77
C HIS A 50 49.31 1.70 -37.92
N ALA A 51 49.01 2.99 -37.81
CA ALA A 51 49.85 4.14 -38.18
C ALA A 51 49.11 5.42 -37.74
N ASP A 52 49.47 6.06 -36.63
CA ASP A 52 50.59 7.03 -36.46
C ASP A 52 50.29 8.37 -37.15
N PHE A 53 50.57 9.57 -36.63
CA PHE A 53 50.97 10.12 -35.32
C PHE A 53 51.10 11.65 -35.60
N ARG A 54 50.74 12.51 -34.64
CA ARG A 54 51.28 13.89 -34.37
C ARG A 54 50.23 14.63 -33.52
N ALA A 55 50.32 14.63 -32.20
CA ALA A 55 51.26 15.33 -31.32
C ALA A 55 51.12 16.87 -31.36
N ALA A 56 50.47 17.42 -30.32
CA ALA A 56 50.83 18.69 -29.70
C ALA A 56 50.32 18.70 -28.24
N HIS A 57 51.24 19.04 -27.35
CA HIS A 57 51.16 19.04 -25.89
C HIS A 57 50.15 20.04 -25.30
N LEU A 58 49.64 19.76 -24.09
CA LEU A 58 49.94 20.53 -22.87
C LEU A 58 49.42 19.82 -21.60
N CYS A 59 50.34 19.73 -20.63
CA CYS A 59 50.22 19.28 -19.23
C CYS A 59 49.27 20.22 -18.45
N ALA A 60 48.58 19.89 -17.34
CA ALA A 60 48.92 19.06 -16.18
C ALA A 60 47.65 18.73 -15.34
N PRO A 61 47.71 17.74 -14.41
CA PRO A 61 46.57 17.32 -13.58
C PRO A 61 46.52 18.01 -12.19
N ILE A 62 45.31 18.22 -11.65
CA ILE A 62 45.08 18.68 -10.28
C ILE A 62 44.58 17.50 -9.43
N THR A 63 45.35 17.15 -8.40
CA THR A 63 45.00 16.22 -7.30
C THR A 63 44.69 17.03 -6.02
N PRO A 64 43.98 16.45 -5.03
CA PRO A 64 43.30 17.18 -3.96
C PRO A 64 44.20 17.41 -2.73
N PRO A 65 43.90 18.36 -1.83
CA PRO A 65 44.73 18.56 -0.65
C PRO A 65 44.28 17.68 0.52
N GLN A 66 45.24 16.91 1.04
CA GLN A 66 45.19 16.33 2.38
C GLN A 66 45.64 17.34 3.45
N ALA A 67 45.15 17.07 4.67
CA ALA A 67 45.44 17.75 5.92
C ALA A 67 46.94 17.84 6.25
N SER A 68 47.33 18.93 6.91
CA SER A 68 48.56 18.96 7.69
C SER A 68 48.29 19.48 9.11
N ARG A 69 48.94 18.77 10.04
CA ARG A 69 48.95 18.93 11.49
C ARG A 69 50.14 19.84 11.83
N ALA A 70 49.97 20.87 12.65
CA ALA A 70 51.09 21.58 13.28
C ALA A 70 50.70 22.10 14.68
N THR A 71 51.22 21.39 15.68
CA THR A 71 51.82 21.85 16.96
C THR A 71 51.34 23.12 17.69
N ALA A 72 50.74 22.84 18.85
CA ALA A 72 50.69 23.49 20.18
C ALA A 72 51.39 24.84 20.52
N GLN A 73 50.54 25.74 21.05
CA GLN A 73 50.63 26.55 22.30
C GLN A 73 51.51 27.83 22.35
N PRO A 74 51.19 28.85 23.20
CA PRO A 74 50.39 28.77 24.44
C PRO A 74 49.23 29.77 24.62
N VAL A 75 48.46 29.44 25.66
CA VAL A 75 47.29 30.11 26.23
C VAL A 75 47.66 31.46 26.85
N VAL A 76 46.94 32.52 26.48
CA VAL A 76 46.81 33.74 27.29
C VAL A 76 45.32 34.04 27.48
N ALA A 77 44.85 33.85 28.71
CA ALA A 77 43.52 34.23 29.16
C ALA A 77 43.46 35.76 29.36
N GLY A 78 42.43 36.42 28.83
CA GLY A 78 42.24 37.85 29.08
C GLY A 78 41.03 38.46 28.39
N LYS A 79 39.91 38.52 29.10
CA LYS A 79 38.81 39.53 29.00
C LYS A 79 38.52 40.16 27.63
N ALA A 80 37.46 39.69 26.94
CA ALA A 80 36.65 40.56 26.06
C ALA A 80 35.25 39.99 25.73
N LYS A 81 34.58 39.29 26.67
CA LYS A 81 33.21 38.79 26.47
C LYS A 81 32.17 39.90 26.81
N LYS A 82 32.14 40.99 26.04
CA LYS A 82 31.01 41.96 26.07
C LYS A 82 30.80 42.84 24.82
N ALA A 83 31.41 42.50 23.67
CA ALA A 83 31.17 43.24 22.42
C ALA A 83 30.55 42.41 21.27
N ALA A 84 30.54 41.06 21.36
CA ALA A 84 30.00 40.21 20.30
C ALA A 84 28.46 40.02 20.34
N LYS A 85 27.77 40.37 21.43
CA LYS A 85 26.32 40.12 21.59
C LYS A 85 25.43 41.25 21.03
N ALA A 86 26.02 42.34 20.51
CA ALA A 86 25.29 43.47 19.92
C ALA A 86 25.23 43.43 18.38
N ALA A 87 26.12 42.67 17.72
CA ALA A 87 26.14 42.53 16.26
C ALA A 87 25.14 41.47 15.76
N ASP A 88 25.02 40.33 16.46
CA ASP A 88 24.07 39.25 16.08
C ASP A 88 22.60 39.65 16.21
N LYS A 89 22.27 40.54 17.16
CA LYS A 89 20.89 41.01 17.35
C LYS A 89 20.45 42.02 16.27
N LYS A 90 21.39 42.59 15.51
CA LYS A 90 21.12 43.51 14.40
C LYS A 90 20.99 42.78 13.06
N ALA A 91 21.69 41.65 12.88
CA ALA A 91 21.51 40.74 11.74
C ALA A 91 20.15 40.01 11.82
N ALA A 92 19.80 39.45 12.99
CA ALA A 92 18.50 38.76 13.18
C ALA A 92 17.26 39.68 13.05
N LYS A 93 17.43 41.00 13.16
CA LYS A 93 16.35 41.99 12.95
C LYS A 93 16.26 42.49 11.50
N ALA A 94 17.34 42.33 10.72
CA ALA A 94 17.35 42.62 9.29
C ALA A 94 16.70 41.49 8.48
N ASP A 95 16.95 40.23 8.84
CA ASP A 95 16.32 39.08 8.18
C ASP A 95 14.82 38.99 8.47
N LYS A 96 14.39 39.35 9.69
CA LYS A 96 12.96 39.47 10.03
C LYS A 96 12.25 40.62 9.30
N LYS A 97 12.99 41.65 8.86
CA LYS A 97 12.46 42.79 8.08
C LYS A 97 12.53 42.55 6.55
N ALA A 98 13.37 41.61 6.10
CA ALA A 98 13.40 41.11 4.73
C ALA A 98 12.30 40.06 4.48
N ALA A 99 12.02 39.18 5.45
CA ALA A 99 10.88 38.25 5.39
C ALA A 99 9.52 38.95 5.49
N ALA A 100 9.45 40.12 6.15
CA ALA A 100 8.24 40.95 6.26
C ALA A 100 7.99 41.91 5.08
N LYS A 101 8.78 41.81 3.99
CA LYS A 101 8.64 42.62 2.77
C LYS A 101 8.07 41.85 1.56
N GLN A 102 7.57 40.63 1.76
CA GLN A 102 6.68 40.02 0.79
C GLN A 102 5.29 40.63 0.98
N ALA A 103 4.83 41.39 -0.03
CA ALA A 103 3.47 41.92 -0.03
C ALA A 103 2.47 40.78 0.22
N PRO A 104 1.44 40.98 1.06
CA PRO A 104 0.44 39.94 1.29
C PRO A 104 -0.23 39.60 -0.04
N VAL A 105 0.06 38.39 -0.56
CA VAL A 105 -0.56 37.88 -1.79
C VAL A 105 -2.07 37.93 -1.58
N SER A 106 -2.77 38.63 -2.48
CA SER A 106 -4.22 38.80 -2.37
C SER A 106 -4.90 37.42 -2.32
N LYS A 107 -6.01 37.31 -1.58
CA LYS A 107 -6.80 36.07 -1.51
C LYS A 107 -7.13 35.54 -2.92
N GLN A 108 -7.49 36.45 -3.83
CA GLN A 108 -7.73 36.14 -5.24
C GLN A 108 -6.52 35.53 -5.96
N ALA A 109 -5.31 36.06 -5.72
CA ALA A 109 -4.10 35.51 -6.32
C ALA A 109 -3.77 34.11 -5.76
N LYS A 110 -4.02 33.86 -4.46
CA LYS A 110 -3.88 32.53 -3.85
C LYS A 110 -4.88 31.52 -4.43
N ASP A 111 -6.14 31.93 -4.58
CA ASP A 111 -7.19 31.09 -5.14
C ASP A 111 -6.93 30.77 -6.62
N ALA A 112 -6.47 31.77 -7.40
CA ALA A 112 -6.07 31.58 -8.78
C ALA A 112 -4.88 30.61 -8.91
N ALA A 113 -3.86 30.75 -8.06
CA ALA A 113 -2.72 29.83 -8.01
C ALA A 113 -3.17 28.40 -7.65
N ARG A 114 -4.06 28.24 -6.66
CA ARG A 114 -4.62 26.93 -6.28
C ARG A 114 -5.38 26.30 -7.45
N LYS A 115 -6.19 27.07 -8.17
CA LYS A 115 -6.95 26.59 -9.34
C LYS A 115 -6.02 26.18 -10.49
N LYS A 116 -4.97 26.98 -10.76
CA LYS A 116 -3.95 26.66 -11.78
C LYS A 116 -3.20 25.37 -11.45
N ALA A 117 -2.74 25.22 -10.20
CA ALA A 117 -2.07 24.01 -9.76
C ALA A 117 -2.97 22.77 -9.84
N ALA A 118 -4.26 22.91 -9.48
CA ALA A 118 -5.23 21.83 -9.61
C ALA A 118 -5.52 21.47 -11.09
N ALA A 119 -5.51 22.45 -12.01
CA ALA A 119 -5.64 22.19 -13.43
C ALA A 119 -4.43 21.42 -13.97
N ALA A 120 -3.20 21.86 -13.64
CA ALA A 120 -1.97 21.16 -14.04
C ALA A 120 -1.94 19.70 -13.58
N MET A 121 -2.34 19.41 -12.33
CA MET A 121 -2.46 18.03 -11.83
C MET A 121 -3.47 17.20 -12.63
N ARG A 122 -4.63 17.78 -12.98
CA ARG A 122 -5.62 17.08 -13.81
C ARG A 122 -5.08 16.79 -15.22
N ASP A 123 -4.30 17.70 -15.79
CA ASP A 123 -3.70 17.51 -17.10
C ASP A 123 -2.66 16.37 -17.09
N VAL A 124 -1.83 16.30 -16.04
CA VAL A 124 -0.90 15.18 -15.82
C VAL A 124 -1.66 13.86 -15.73
N VAL A 125 -2.69 13.79 -14.87
CA VAL A 125 -3.50 12.57 -14.72
C VAL A 125 -4.23 12.20 -16.02
N SER A 126 -4.78 13.18 -16.74
CA SER A 126 -5.48 12.94 -18.01
C SER A 126 -4.53 12.39 -19.07
N ARG A 127 -3.31 12.92 -19.16
CA ARG A 127 -2.28 12.42 -20.08
C ARG A 127 -1.87 10.98 -19.75
N GLN A 128 -1.70 10.66 -18.46
CA GLN A 128 -1.41 9.31 -17.99
C GLN A 128 -2.57 8.34 -18.28
N GLY A 129 -3.82 8.74 -18.00
CA GLY A 129 -5.00 7.92 -18.33
C GLY A 129 -5.13 7.64 -19.83
N LYS A 130 -4.86 8.63 -20.70
CA LYS A 130 -4.85 8.40 -22.16
C LYS A 130 -3.73 7.46 -22.62
N ALA A 131 -2.57 7.50 -21.96
CA ALA A 131 -1.47 6.60 -22.26
C ALA A 131 -1.81 5.16 -21.81
N TYR A 132 -2.39 5.03 -20.63
CA TYR A 132 -2.94 3.77 -20.11
C TYR A 132 -3.95 3.15 -21.08
N ASP A 133 -5.00 3.90 -21.44
CA ASP A 133 -6.07 3.39 -22.30
C ASP A 133 -5.54 3.01 -23.70
N ARG A 134 -4.48 3.68 -24.16
CA ARG A 134 -3.82 3.33 -25.41
C ARG A 134 -3.08 2.00 -25.31
N ILE A 135 -2.29 1.78 -24.26
CA ILE A 135 -1.59 0.51 -24.06
C ILE A 135 -2.59 -0.64 -23.97
N VAL A 136 -3.60 -0.53 -23.10
CA VAL A 136 -4.60 -1.59 -22.89
C VAL A 136 -5.43 -1.88 -24.14
N LYS A 137 -5.70 -0.87 -24.98
CA LYS A 137 -6.45 -1.07 -26.23
C LYS A 137 -5.61 -1.70 -27.35
N GLU A 138 -4.32 -1.42 -27.37
CA GLU A 138 -3.46 -1.72 -28.52
C GLU A 138 -2.57 -2.95 -28.33
N MET A 139 -2.35 -3.35 -27.08
CA MET A 139 -1.55 -4.52 -26.68
C MET A 139 -2.45 -5.67 -26.24
N ASP A 140 -1.93 -6.89 -26.37
CA ASP A 140 -2.59 -8.10 -25.90
C ASP A 140 -2.37 -8.24 -24.39
N ARG A 141 -3.31 -8.92 -23.70
CA ARG A 141 -3.29 -9.05 -22.23
C ARG A 141 -2.03 -9.73 -21.70
N ASP A 142 -1.37 -10.55 -22.51
CA ASP A 142 -0.14 -11.25 -22.13
C ASP A 142 1.11 -10.37 -22.25
N GLU A 143 1.02 -9.20 -22.90
CA GLU A 143 2.12 -8.28 -23.16
C GLU A 143 2.26 -7.18 -22.09
N PHE A 144 1.32 -7.12 -21.15
CA PHE A 144 1.37 -6.20 -20.04
C PHE A 144 0.85 -6.83 -18.75
N ARG A 145 1.22 -6.24 -17.62
CA ARG A 145 0.73 -6.62 -16.29
C ARG A 145 0.04 -5.44 -15.63
N GLU A 146 -1.03 -5.74 -14.88
CA GLU A 146 -1.85 -4.76 -14.18
C GLU A 146 -1.61 -4.84 -12.67
N TYR A 147 -1.33 -3.70 -12.07
CA TYR A 147 -1.06 -3.56 -10.65
C TYR A 147 -1.89 -2.45 -10.04
N ILE A 148 -2.01 -2.48 -8.72
CA ILE A 148 -2.54 -1.37 -7.94
C ILE A 148 -1.41 -0.70 -7.18
N LEU A 149 -1.26 0.60 -7.40
CA LEU A 149 -0.39 1.45 -6.61
C LEU A 149 -1.19 2.04 -5.46
N SER A 150 -0.69 1.81 -4.24
CA SER A 150 -1.20 2.38 -3.01
C SER A 150 -0.17 3.30 -2.37
N VAL A 151 -0.63 4.30 -1.63
CA VAL A 151 0.22 5.26 -0.92
C VAL A 151 -0.20 5.41 0.54
N ARG A 152 0.76 5.67 1.42
CA ARG A 152 0.52 6.14 2.79
C ARG A 152 1.51 7.23 3.17
N HIS A 153 1.18 7.98 4.21
CA HIS A 153 2.08 8.97 4.79
C HIS A 153 2.90 8.28 5.89
N ASN A 154 4.20 8.08 5.66
CA ASN A 154 5.12 7.47 6.60
C ASN A 154 5.71 8.52 7.54
N SER A 155 4.90 8.93 8.51
CA SER A 155 5.26 9.90 9.55
C SER A 155 4.69 9.47 10.90
N PRO A 156 5.31 9.84 12.04
CA PRO A 156 4.74 9.63 13.36
C PRO A 156 3.32 10.22 13.53
N GLU A 157 3.05 11.33 12.85
CA GLU A 157 1.75 12.01 12.82
C GLU A 157 1.22 12.07 11.38
N PRO A 158 0.73 10.95 10.84
CA PRO A 158 0.33 10.91 9.45
C PRO A 158 -0.98 11.68 9.25
N VAL A 159 -1.09 12.29 8.07
CA VAL A 159 -2.35 12.88 7.59
C VAL A 159 -3.44 11.81 7.60
N GLN A 160 -4.61 12.15 8.13
CA GLN A 160 -5.67 11.19 8.42
C GLN A 160 -6.12 10.35 7.22
N GLN A 161 -6.22 10.94 6.01
CA GLN A 161 -6.59 10.21 4.79
C GLN A 161 -5.52 9.20 4.34
N LEU A 162 -4.28 9.37 4.80
CA LEU A 162 -3.11 8.55 4.45
C LEU A 162 -2.48 7.86 5.68
N CYS A 163 -3.21 7.75 6.79
CA CYS A 163 -2.72 7.12 8.03
C CYS A 163 -2.62 5.58 7.94
N ASP A 164 -3.07 5.03 6.82
CA ASP A 164 -2.93 3.65 6.38
C ASP A 164 -2.99 3.66 4.83
N TRP A 165 -2.73 2.53 4.19
CA TRP A 165 -2.66 2.46 2.73
C TRP A 165 -3.96 2.86 2.04
N LEU A 166 -3.83 3.76 1.07
CA LEU A 166 -4.88 4.21 0.17
C LEU A 166 -4.52 3.79 -1.25
N PRO A 167 -5.32 2.95 -1.93
CA PRO A 167 -5.14 2.66 -3.35
C PRO A 167 -5.41 3.92 -4.17
N ILE A 168 -4.49 4.29 -5.07
CA ILE A 168 -4.56 5.54 -5.83
C ILE A 168 -4.63 5.37 -7.35
N ALA A 169 -4.02 4.32 -7.89
CA ALA A 169 -3.94 4.13 -9.33
C ALA A 169 -3.85 2.66 -9.72
N GLU A 170 -4.44 2.35 -10.87
CA GLU A 170 -4.04 1.22 -11.69
C GLU A 170 -2.72 1.55 -12.38
N VAL A 171 -1.83 0.58 -12.45
CA VAL A 171 -0.53 0.71 -13.10
C VAL A 171 -0.38 -0.42 -14.09
N VAL A 172 -0.14 -0.06 -15.34
CA VAL A 172 0.21 -1.00 -16.38
C VAL A 172 1.73 -0.97 -16.56
N VAL A 173 2.33 -2.15 -16.53
CA VAL A 173 3.74 -2.38 -16.89
C VAL A 173 3.74 -3.16 -18.20
N ALA A 174 4.17 -2.51 -19.28
CA ALA A 174 4.21 -3.09 -20.61
C ALA A 174 5.66 -3.21 -21.11
N ASP A 175 5.92 -4.20 -21.97
CA ASP A 175 7.17 -4.26 -22.71
C ASP A 175 7.23 -3.08 -23.70
N LYS A 176 8.24 -2.23 -23.50
CA LYS A 176 8.39 -1.00 -24.29
C LYS A 176 8.77 -1.30 -25.74
N GLN A 177 9.63 -2.30 -25.98
CA GLN A 177 10.08 -2.64 -27.33
C GLN A 177 8.92 -3.23 -28.13
N ALA A 178 8.17 -4.15 -27.54
CA ALA A 178 6.97 -4.72 -28.16
C ALA A 178 5.93 -3.63 -28.47
N TYR A 179 5.70 -2.72 -27.53
CA TYR A 179 4.77 -1.60 -27.71
C TYR A 179 5.20 -0.66 -28.85
N GLU A 180 6.48 -0.26 -28.88
CA GLU A 180 7.03 0.62 -29.92
C GLU A 180 7.03 -0.03 -31.30
N ALA A 181 7.35 -1.33 -31.37
CA ALA A 181 7.27 -2.11 -32.61
C ALA A 181 5.82 -2.14 -33.13
N LYS A 182 4.84 -2.53 -32.29
CA LYS A 182 3.41 -2.53 -32.67
C LYS A 182 2.95 -1.18 -33.17
N LYS A 183 3.36 -0.10 -32.49
CA LYS A 183 3.05 1.26 -32.89
C LYS A 183 3.66 1.63 -34.23
N PHE A 184 4.91 1.24 -34.49
CA PHE A 184 5.61 1.49 -35.75
C PHE A 184 4.93 0.77 -36.92
N PHE A 185 4.74 -0.56 -36.81
CA PHE A 185 4.15 -1.38 -37.88
C PHE A 185 2.73 -0.92 -38.23
N ARG A 186 1.91 -0.61 -37.22
CA ARG A 186 0.59 -0.02 -37.43
C ARG A 186 0.64 1.33 -38.15
N SER A 187 1.62 2.17 -37.82
CA SER A 187 1.77 3.48 -38.47
C SER A 187 2.15 3.37 -39.95
N VAL A 188 2.82 2.29 -40.34
CA VAL A 188 3.16 1.99 -41.75
C VAL A 188 2.14 1.08 -42.44
N GLY A 189 1.00 0.80 -41.79
CA GLY A 189 -0.09 0.00 -42.36
C GLY A 189 0.26 -1.48 -42.58
N SER A 190 1.22 -2.01 -41.81
CA SER A 190 1.66 -3.41 -41.89
C SER A 190 1.51 -4.08 -40.52
N ASP A 191 1.38 -5.41 -40.52
CA ASP A 191 1.43 -6.21 -39.28
C ASP A 191 2.87 -6.63 -38.97
N ILE A 192 3.15 -6.91 -37.69
CA ILE A 192 4.46 -7.42 -37.26
C ILE A 192 4.65 -8.83 -37.86
N PRO A 193 5.75 -9.10 -38.59
CA PRO A 193 6.04 -10.44 -39.10
C PRO A 193 6.11 -11.47 -37.97
N GLU A 194 5.54 -12.68 -38.15
CA GLU A 194 5.60 -13.76 -37.16
C GLU A 194 7.03 -14.13 -36.72
N THR A 195 8.04 -13.87 -37.56
CA THR A 195 9.46 -14.10 -37.25
C THR A 195 10.06 -13.07 -36.28
N GLU A 196 9.43 -11.90 -36.13
CA GLU A 196 9.83 -10.83 -35.21
C GLU A 196 8.91 -10.74 -33.98
N GLN A 197 7.88 -11.58 -33.91
CA GLN A 197 7.11 -11.81 -32.69
C GLN A 197 8.01 -12.52 -31.68
N GLN A 198 8.81 -11.72 -30.98
CA GLN A 198 9.59 -12.21 -29.87
C GLN A 198 8.59 -12.70 -28.82
N ALA A 199 8.48 -14.02 -28.65
CA ALA A 199 7.70 -14.61 -27.57
C ALA A 199 8.39 -14.24 -26.27
N VAL A 200 8.04 -13.09 -25.71
CA VAL A 200 8.51 -12.67 -24.39
C VAL A 200 7.95 -13.67 -23.41
N GLY A 201 8.81 -14.55 -22.89
CA GLY A 201 8.38 -15.49 -21.85
C GLY A 201 7.83 -14.70 -20.67
N ALA A 202 6.75 -15.20 -20.05
CA ALA A 202 6.11 -14.58 -18.89
C ALA A 202 7.10 -14.21 -17.75
N ASP A 203 8.27 -14.85 -17.72
CA ASP A 203 9.34 -14.65 -16.73
C ASP A 203 10.18 -13.36 -16.91
N GLN A 204 10.05 -12.60 -18.01
CA GLN A 204 11.05 -11.55 -18.32
C GLN A 204 10.82 -10.17 -17.67
N ILE A 205 9.61 -9.84 -17.20
CA ILE A 205 9.38 -8.57 -16.50
C ILE A 205 8.56 -8.84 -15.23
N GLU A 206 9.26 -8.87 -14.09
CA GLU A 206 8.61 -8.69 -12.80
C GLU A 206 8.20 -7.22 -12.69
N GLY A 207 6.89 -6.93 -12.72
CA GLY A 207 6.40 -5.56 -12.80
C GLY A 207 6.65 -4.74 -11.54
N VAL A 208 6.76 -5.38 -10.37
CA VAL A 208 6.99 -4.68 -9.10
C VAL A 208 8.39 -4.01 -9.05
N PRO A 209 9.50 -4.68 -9.38
CA PRO A 209 10.80 -4.01 -9.56
C PRO A 209 10.79 -2.88 -10.60
N ALA A 210 10.09 -3.06 -11.73
CA ALA A 210 9.96 -2.04 -12.76
C ALA A 210 9.26 -0.77 -12.24
N ILE A 211 8.16 -0.94 -11.50
CA ILE A 211 7.44 0.16 -10.87
C ILE A 211 8.35 0.86 -9.85
N LYS A 212 9.09 0.11 -9.02
CA LYS A 212 10.05 0.68 -8.06
C LYS A 212 11.09 1.55 -8.77
N ALA A 213 11.65 1.09 -9.88
CA ALA A 213 12.67 1.82 -10.62
C ALA A 213 12.13 3.10 -11.29
N LYS A 214 10.89 3.08 -11.80
CA LYS A 214 10.28 4.21 -12.53
C LYS A 214 9.66 5.28 -11.64
N LEU A 215 9.09 4.88 -10.50
CA LEU A 215 8.29 5.76 -9.65
C LEU A 215 9.02 7.06 -9.21
N PRO A 216 10.34 7.06 -8.88
CA PRO A 216 11.07 8.28 -8.54
C PRO A 216 11.12 9.33 -9.67
N GLY A 217 10.97 8.90 -10.93
CA GLY A 217 10.87 9.77 -12.11
C GLY A 217 9.44 10.20 -12.45
N MET A 218 8.43 9.62 -11.79
CA MET A 218 6.99 9.85 -12.03
C MET A 218 6.33 10.55 -10.82
N ARG A 219 7.05 11.46 -10.16
CA ARG A 219 6.60 12.10 -8.92
C ARG A 219 5.32 12.91 -9.12
N GLU A 220 5.27 13.69 -10.19
CA GLU A 220 4.11 14.54 -10.49
C GLU A 220 2.86 13.71 -10.76
N GLU A 221 3.02 12.60 -11.47
CA GLU A 221 1.97 11.64 -11.77
C GLU A 221 1.45 10.99 -10.47
N ALA A 222 2.34 10.41 -9.67
CA ALA A 222 1.98 9.74 -8.43
C ALA A 222 1.27 10.69 -7.44
N VAL A 223 1.79 11.91 -7.28
CA VAL A 223 1.17 12.96 -6.45
C VAL A 223 -0.17 13.40 -7.05
N GLY A 224 -0.27 13.49 -8.38
CA GLY A 224 -1.53 13.80 -9.08
C GLY A 224 -2.61 12.76 -8.81
N MET A 225 -2.27 11.46 -8.90
CA MET A 225 -3.19 10.37 -8.59
C MET A 225 -3.62 10.39 -7.12
N ALA A 226 -2.67 10.54 -6.21
CA ALA A 226 -2.95 10.66 -4.78
C ALA A 226 -3.84 11.87 -4.47
N TYR A 227 -3.60 13.02 -5.10
CA TYR A 227 -4.42 14.23 -4.95
C TYR A 227 -5.87 14.02 -5.39
N LEU A 228 -6.11 13.26 -6.47
CA LEU A 228 -7.49 12.98 -6.91
C LEU A 228 -8.25 12.06 -5.94
N MET A 229 -7.52 11.19 -5.22
CA MET A 229 -8.09 10.22 -4.29
C MET A 229 -8.23 10.77 -2.87
N ALA A 230 -7.16 11.33 -2.31
CA ALA A 230 -7.12 11.87 -0.94
C ALA A 230 -7.44 13.38 -0.84
N GLY A 231 -7.47 14.11 -1.96
CA GLY A 231 -7.75 15.53 -1.99
C GLY A 231 -6.52 16.40 -1.72
N SER A 232 -6.74 17.65 -1.30
CA SER A 232 -5.66 18.63 -1.19
C SER A 232 -4.65 18.39 -0.08
N VAL A 233 -4.96 17.51 0.86
CA VAL A 233 -4.07 17.17 1.98
C VAL A 233 -2.73 16.60 1.52
N VAL A 234 -2.69 15.97 0.34
CA VAL A 234 -1.47 15.40 -0.26
C VAL A 234 -0.44 16.49 -0.61
N LYS A 235 -0.89 17.72 -0.90
CA LYS A 235 0.00 18.82 -1.29
C LYS A 235 0.92 19.27 -0.18
N ASP A 236 0.51 19.00 1.06
CA ASP A 236 1.23 19.39 2.26
C ASP A 236 2.19 18.29 2.74
N VAL A 237 2.21 17.13 2.06
CA VAL A 237 3.08 15.99 2.39
C VAL A 237 4.26 15.95 1.39
N PRO A 238 5.52 16.06 1.86
CA PRO A 238 6.69 15.85 1.03
C PRO A 238 6.69 14.47 0.37
N PHE A 239 7.15 14.38 -0.87
CA PHE A 239 7.17 13.09 -1.60
C PHE A 239 8.04 12.04 -0.89
N GLU A 240 9.08 12.48 -0.19
CA GLU A 240 10.00 11.63 0.59
C GLU A 240 9.32 11.01 1.83
N GLU A 241 8.25 11.62 2.32
CA GLU A 241 7.42 11.11 3.43
C GLU A 241 6.30 10.20 2.92
N LEU A 242 6.10 10.11 1.60
CA LEU A 242 5.17 9.17 0.99
C LEU A 242 5.84 7.81 0.81
N GLU A 243 5.20 6.79 1.36
CA GLU A 243 5.57 5.40 1.13
C GLU A 243 4.58 4.78 0.16
N PHE A 244 5.08 3.95 -0.74
CA PHE A 244 4.31 3.35 -1.82
C PHE A 244 4.31 1.82 -1.69
N GLY A 245 3.16 1.23 -1.98
CA GLY A 245 2.95 -0.21 -1.99
C GLY A 245 2.28 -0.63 -3.29
N VAL A 246 2.56 -1.85 -3.72
CA VAL A 246 2.08 -2.40 -4.99
C VAL A 246 1.55 -3.80 -4.76
N GLU A 247 0.46 -4.15 -5.43
CA GLU A 247 -0.09 -5.51 -5.50
C GLU A 247 -0.68 -5.77 -6.88
N ASP A 248 -0.84 -7.04 -7.25
CA ASP A 248 -1.56 -7.43 -8.46
C ASP A 248 -3.04 -7.03 -8.38
N TRP A 249 -3.66 -6.72 -9.53
CA TRP A 249 -5.09 -6.37 -9.58
C TRP A 249 -5.98 -7.41 -8.90
N GLY A 250 -5.74 -8.70 -9.15
CA GLY A 250 -6.52 -9.79 -8.54
C GLY A 250 -6.34 -9.88 -7.02
N SER A 251 -5.14 -9.60 -6.49
CA SER A 251 -4.91 -9.50 -5.04
C SER A 251 -5.70 -8.34 -4.43
N PHE A 252 -5.76 -7.21 -5.14
CA PHE A 252 -6.50 -6.04 -4.68
C PHE A 252 -8.02 -6.28 -4.63
N GLU A 253 -8.59 -6.98 -5.62
CA GLU A 253 -10.00 -7.37 -5.61
C GLU A 253 -10.37 -8.13 -4.34
N MET A 254 -9.48 -9.04 -3.88
CA MET A 254 -9.68 -9.75 -2.62
C MET A 254 -9.71 -8.83 -1.39
N ALA A 255 -8.91 -7.76 -1.39
CA ALA A 255 -8.93 -6.77 -0.32
C ALA A 255 -10.22 -5.96 -0.31
N VAL A 256 -10.73 -5.60 -1.48
CA VAL A 256 -12.00 -4.90 -1.66
C VAL A 256 -13.16 -5.78 -1.20
N ASP A 257 -13.26 -7.01 -1.70
CA ASP A 257 -14.31 -7.97 -1.34
C ASP A 257 -14.32 -8.25 0.17
N ALA A 258 -13.15 -8.43 0.77
CA ALA A 258 -13.04 -8.62 2.20
C ALA A 258 -13.50 -7.40 2.99
N TYR A 259 -13.18 -6.18 2.54
CA TYR A 259 -13.65 -4.96 3.21
C TYR A 259 -15.16 -4.78 3.08
N GLU A 260 -15.73 -5.09 1.92
CA GLU A 260 -17.18 -5.07 1.70
C GLU A 260 -17.91 -6.11 2.57
N ALA A 261 -17.34 -7.32 2.66
CA ALA A 261 -17.80 -8.34 3.57
C ALA A 261 -17.72 -7.86 5.03
N GLN A 262 -16.64 -7.19 5.43
CA GLN A 262 -16.55 -6.59 6.77
C GLN A 262 -17.62 -5.52 7.02
N GLN A 263 -17.91 -4.63 6.07
CA GLN A 263 -18.93 -3.60 6.25
C GLN A 263 -20.33 -4.20 6.42
N SER A 264 -20.69 -5.18 5.60
CA SER A 264 -21.98 -5.89 5.73
C SER A 264 -22.05 -6.69 7.03
N THR A 265 -20.95 -7.33 7.42
CA THR A 265 -20.88 -8.11 8.66
C THR A 265 -20.84 -7.23 9.90
N SER A 266 -20.24 -6.03 9.85
CA SER A 266 -20.19 -5.10 10.98
C SER A 266 -21.57 -4.66 11.45
N LYS A 267 -22.51 -4.42 10.53
CA LYS A 267 -23.91 -4.12 10.86
C LYS A 267 -24.59 -5.33 11.51
N ARG A 268 -24.32 -6.54 11.00
CA ARG A 268 -24.84 -7.79 11.56
C ARG A 268 -24.25 -8.07 12.95
N PHE A 269 -22.97 -7.80 13.16
CA PHE A 269 -22.31 -7.89 14.46
C PHE A 269 -22.81 -6.84 15.44
N ALA A 270 -23.07 -5.61 14.99
CA ALA A 270 -23.65 -4.57 15.85
C ALA A 270 -25.09 -4.94 16.26
N ALA A 271 -25.90 -5.49 15.34
CA ALA A 271 -27.23 -5.99 15.66
C ALA A 271 -27.16 -7.19 16.63
N ALA A 272 -26.28 -8.16 16.40
CA ALA A 272 -26.08 -9.30 17.29
C ALA A 272 -25.55 -8.89 18.68
N ALA A 273 -24.63 -7.92 18.73
CA ALA A 273 -24.13 -7.37 19.99
C ALA A 273 -25.25 -6.68 20.77
N ALA A 274 -26.12 -5.91 20.08
CA ALA A 274 -27.31 -5.32 20.70
C ALA A 274 -28.29 -6.38 21.22
N THR A 275 -28.49 -7.51 20.51
CA THR A 275 -29.30 -8.65 20.99
C THR A 275 -28.77 -9.26 22.29
N LEU A 276 -27.45 -9.35 22.45
CA LEU A 276 -26.83 -9.85 23.68
C LEU A 276 -26.62 -8.76 24.75
N GLY A 277 -26.82 -7.49 24.43
CA GLY A 277 -26.53 -6.37 25.31
C GLY A 277 -25.04 -6.16 25.61
N VAL A 278 -24.18 -6.51 24.64
CA VAL A 278 -22.70 -6.40 24.72
C VAL A 278 -22.20 -5.36 23.72
N ALA A 279 -20.96 -4.90 23.86
CA ALA A 279 -20.32 -4.09 22.84
C ALA A 279 -19.92 -4.95 21.63
N ALA A 280 -19.92 -4.36 20.44
CA ALA A 280 -19.53 -5.06 19.23
C ALA A 280 -18.04 -5.39 19.18
N ASP A 281 -17.24 -4.98 20.15
CA ASP A 281 -15.80 -5.22 20.26
C ASP A 281 -15.40 -5.84 21.62
N ASP A 282 -16.39 -6.27 22.42
CA ASP A 282 -16.15 -7.02 23.66
C ASP A 282 -15.36 -8.31 23.41
N ASP A 283 -14.55 -8.70 24.39
CA ASP A 283 -13.73 -9.90 24.32
C ASP A 283 -14.59 -11.17 24.14
N PRO A 284 -14.18 -12.15 23.32
CA PRO A 284 -14.94 -13.38 23.11
C PRO A 284 -15.31 -14.11 24.41
N ALA A 285 -14.47 -14.03 25.45
CA ALA A 285 -14.75 -14.61 26.76
C ALA A 285 -15.88 -13.89 27.49
N ASP A 286 -15.94 -12.55 27.39
CA ASP A 286 -16.99 -11.73 27.99
C ASP A 286 -18.32 -11.91 27.27
N VAL A 287 -18.32 -11.92 25.94
CA VAL A 287 -19.50 -12.23 25.12
C VAL A 287 -20.05 -13.62 25.47
N LYS A 288 -19.16 -14.62 25.61
CA LYS A 288 -19.54 -15.99 26.02
C LYS A 288 -20.11 -16.04 27.43
N ARG A 289 -19.61 -15.22 28.36
CA ARG A 289 -20.14 -15.12 29.73
C ARG A 289 -21.55 -14.56 29.74
N VAL A 290 -21.81 -13.49 28.99
CA VAL A 290 -23.15 -12.87 28.89
C VAL A 290 -24.13 -13.81 28.21
N TYR A 291 -23.72 -14.44 27.10
CA TYR A 291 -24.50 -15.46 26.40
C TYR A 291 -24.96 -16.60 27.33
N ARG A 292 -24.06 -17.16 28.14
CA ARG A 292 -24.40 -18.23 29.09
C ARG A 292 -25.45 -17.81 30.12
N LYS A 293 -25.42 -16.55 30.56
CA LYS A 293 -26.42 -16.00 31.48
C LYS A 293 -27.78 -15.88 30.78
N LEU A 294 -27.81 -15.28 29.58
CA LEU A 294 -29.04 -15.08 28.81
C LEU A 294 -29.72 -16.41 28.45
N ILE A 295 -28.97 -17.41 28.00
CA ILE A 295 -29.54 -18.74 27.70
C ILE A 295 -30.12 -19.42 28.94
N ALA A 296 -29.52 -19.23 30.12
CA ALA A 296 -30.06 -19.79 31.35
C ALA A 296 -31.36 -19.10 31.81
N THR A 297 -31.51 -17.80 31.51
CA THR A 297 -32.67 -16.98 31.89
C THR A 297 -33.83 -17.07 30.90
N GLU A 298 -33.53 -17.16 29.60
CA GLU A 298 -34.52 -17.20 28.50
C GLU A 298 -34.79 -18.64 28.03
N HIS A 299 -34.42 -19.65 28.82
CA HIS A 299 -34.69 -21.04 28.46
C HIS A 299 -36.19 -21.35 28.60
N PRO A 300 -36.86 -21.89 27.56
CA PRO A 300 -38.32 -22.08 27.56
C PRO A 300 -38.81 -23.04 28.67
N ASP A 301 -37.96 -23.98 29.09
CA ASP A 301 -38.27 -24.91 30.21
C ASP A 301 -38.18 -24.24 31.59
N ARG A 302 -37.34 -23.22 31.75
CA ARG A 302 -37.11 -22.54 33.05
C ARG A 302 -37.90 -21.24 33.17
N ASN A 303 -38.30 -20.67 32.04
CA ASN A 303 -39.03 -19.42 31.96
C ASN A 303 -40.20 -19.57 30.97
N PRO A 304 -41.40 -19.95 31.45
CA PRO A 304 -42.56 -20.16 30.58
C PRO A 304 -43.05 -18.88 29.87
N ASP A 305 -42.60 -17.69 30.29
CA ASP A 305 -42.88 -16.41 29.64
C ASP A 305 -41.84 -16.03 28.56
N SER A 306 -40.74 -16.80 28.44
CA SER A 306 -39.72 -16.60 27.41
C SER A 306 -40.18 -17.17 26.07
N SER A 307 -39.99 -16.41 24.99
CA SER A 307 -40.35 -16.88 23.64
C SER A 307 -39.22 -17.68 23.00
N LEU A 308 -39.58 -18.74 22.28
CA LEU A 308 -38.63 -19.52 21.49
C LEU A 308 -37.86 -18.65 20.48
N GLU A 309 -38.50 -17.58 19.99
CA GLU A 309 -37.88 -16.60 19.10
C GLU A 309 -36.73 -15.84 19.78
N LYS A 310 -36.89 -15.39 21.04
CA LYS A 310 -35.82 -14.72 21.80
C LYS A 310 -34.66 -15.67 22.06
N PHE A 311 -34.96 -16.91 22.43
CA PHE A 311 -33.95 -17.95 22.67
C PHE A 311 -33.11 -18.22 21.41
N ASN A 312 -33.75 -18.37 20.26
CA ASN A 312 -33.07 -18.57 18.98
C ASN A 312 -32.26 -17.35 18.57
N ALA A 313 -32.80 -16.13 18.74
CA ALA A 313 -32.09 -14.89 18.42
C ALA A 313 -30.80 -14.72 19.26
N ILE A 314 -30.83 -15.07 20.56
CA ILE A 314 -29.64 -15.06 21.43
C ILE A 314 -28.60 -16.06 20.95
N LYS A 315 -29.02 -17.25 20.53
CA LYS A 315 -28.12 -18.30 20.01
C LYS A 315 -27.46 -17.88 18.70
N GLU A 316 -28.25 -17.42 17.73
CA GLU A 316 -27.75 -16.93 16.45
C GLU A 316 -26.81 -15.73 16.61
N ALA A 317 -27.13 -14.80 17.53
CA ALA A 317 -26.27 -13.67 17.84
C ALA A 317 -24.91 -14.11 18.39
N TYR A 318 -24.88 -15.08 19.31
CA TYR A 318 -23.62 -15.61 19.84
C TYR A 318 -22.81 -16.37 18.79
N GLU A 319 -23.45 -17.23 18.00
CA GLU A 319 -22.77 -17.97 16.92
C GLU A 319 -22.09 -17.00 15.95
N LEU A 320 -22.81 -15.97 15.51
CA LEU A 320 -22.27 -14.93 14.64
C LEU A 320 -21.08 -14.21 15.31
N LEU A 321 -21.22 -13.76 16.55
CA LEU A 321 -20.14 -13.06 17.26
C LEU A 321 -18.91 -13.95 17.55
N SER A 322 -19.10 -15.25 17.68
CA SER A 322 -18.03 -16.21 17.92
C SER A 322 -17.22 -16.58 16.66
N ASP A 323 -17.80 -16.42 15.47
CA ASP A 323 -17.20 -16.79 14.18
C ASP A 323 -16.44 -15.64 13.49
N ARG A 324 -15.99 -14.65 14.26
CA ARG A 324 -15.25 -13.46 13.74
C ARG A 324 -13.87 -13.78 13.14
N GLY A 325 -13.45 -15.04 13.13
CA GLY A 325 -12.06 -15.45 12.95
C GLY A 325 -11.47 -15.31 11.54
N GLY A 326 -12.27 -15.08 10.50
CA GLY A 326 -11.84 -15.34 9.11
C GLY A 326 -11.42 -14.16 8.23
N GLN A 327 -11.59 -12.89 8.63
CA GLN A 327 -11.50 -11.75 7.69
C GLN A 327 -10.69 -10.55 8.23
N SER A 328 -9.70 -10.81 9.08
CA SER A 328 -9.56 -10.15 10.39
C SER A 328 -8.47 -9.08 10.50
N GLY A 329 -8.46 -8.08 9.61
CA GLY A 329 -7.65 -6.88 9.77
C GLY A 329 -8.41 -5.60 9.48
N THR A 330 -8.24 -4.59 10.35
CA THR A 330 -8.82 -3.25 10.15
C THR A 330 -7.94 -2.39 9.23
N THR A 331 -6.65 -2.71 9.14
CA THR A 331 -5.69 -2.07 8.26
C THR A 331 -5.73 -2.67 6.85
N PHE A 332 -5.27 -1.93 5.85
CA PHE A 332 -5.22 -2.39 4.46
C PHE A 332 -4.53 -3.73 4.30
N GLU A 333 -3.32 -3.88 4.85
CA GLU A 333 -2.53 -5.13 4.78
C GLU A 333 -3.22 -6.31 5.49
N GLY A 334 -4.20 -6.02 6.35
CA GLY A 334 -4.97 -7.02 7.08
C GLY A 334 -6.30 -7.40 6.42
N LEU A 335 -6.67 -6.72 5.33
CA LEU A 335 -7.87 -7.06 4.56
C LEU A 335 -7.62 -8.33 3.74
N GLY A 336 -8.61 -9.22 3.72
CA GLY A 336 -8.57 -10.45 2.93
C GLY A 336 -7.67 -11.53 3.49
N ASP A 337 -7.57 -12.64 2.75
CA ASP A 337 -6.68 -13.75 3.08
C ASP A 337 -5.24 -13.38 2.72
N LYS A 338 -4.43 -13.06 3.74
CA LYS A 338 -3.01 -12.67 3.56
C LYS A 338 -2.20 -13.69 2.79
N ALA A 339 -2.54 -14.98 2.83
CA ALA A 339 -1.82 -16.02 2.10
C ALA A 339 -2.05 -15.94 0.58
N LYS A 340 -3.13 -15.27 0.16
CA LYS A 340 -3.52 -15.09 -1.25
C LYS A 340 -3.27 -13.68 -1.76
N ARG A 341 -2.87 -12.76 -0.88
CA ARG A 341 -2.51 -11.40 -1.24
C ARG A 341 -1.02 -11.26 -1.48
N ASP A 342 -0.66 -10.46 -2.47
CA ASP A 342 0.73 -10.24 -2.88
C ASP A 342 1.20 -8.79 -2.65
N PHE A 343 0.52 -8.07 -1.77
CA PHE A 343 0.88 -6.69 -1.43
C PHE A 343 2.31 -6.55 -0.90
N ARG A 344 3.10 -5.69 -1.56
CA ARG A 344 4.50 -5.40 -1.24
C ARG A 344 4.73 -3.91 -1.10
N LYS A 345 5.50 -3.53 -0.08
CA LYS A 345 6.02 -2.16 0.07
C LYS A 345 7.19 -1.99 -0.89
N LEU A 346 7.23 -0.87 -1.62
CA LEU A 346 8.32 -0.63 -2.57
C LEU A 346 9.67 -0.41 -1.87
N SER A 347 9.68 -0.04 -0.59
CA SER A 347 10.89 -0.02 0.24
C SER A 347 11.56 -1.39 0.36
N ASP A 348 10.77 -2.45 0.40
CA ASP A 348 11.21 -3.82 0.73
C ASP A 348 11.61 -4.61 -0.53
N VAL A 349 11.25 -4.10 -1.71
CA VAL A 349 11.54 -4.73 -3.01
C VAL A 349 12.98 -4.43 -3.40
N HIS A 350 13.80 -5.44 -3.71
CA HIS A 350 15.14 -5.21 -4.27
C HIS A 350 15.01 -5.03 -5.78
N ALA A 351 15.62 -4.00 -6.38
CA ALA A 351 15.45 -3.74 -7.81
C ALA A 351 16.37 -4.58 -8.72
N GLY A 352 16.91 -5.71 -8.23
CA GLY A 352 18.00 -6.42 -8.90
C GLY A 352 17.98 -7.96 -8.89
N VAL A 353 16.87 -8.65 -8.66
CA VAL A 353 16.88 -10.14 -8.75
C VAL A 353 15.58 -10.66 -9.37
N THR A 354 15.68 -11.20 -10.59
CA THR A 354 14.71 -12.20 -11.07
C THR A 354 15.05 -13.55 -10.43
N SER A 355 14.06 -14.41 -10.22
CA SER A 355 14.20 -15.73 -9.57
C SER A 355 15.05 -16.75 -10.35
N LYS A 356 15.76 -16.35 -11.42
CA LYS A 356 16.67 -17.19 -12.21
C LYS A 356 18.04 -16.53 -12.41
N GLY A 357 18.82 -16.42 -11.32
CA GLY A 357 20.29 -16.51 -11.36
C GLY A 357 21.08 -15.52 -12.22
N GLY A 358 20.50 -14.38 -12.61
CA GLY A 358 21.21 -13.31 -13.31
C GLY A 358 21.02 -11.98 -12.58
N GLU A 359 22.12 -11.33 -12.24
CA GLU A 359 22.12 -9.95 -11.73
C GLU A 359 21.75 -9.00 -12.87
N LEU A 360 20.52 -8.48 -12.86
CA LEU A 360 20.13 -7.37 -13.72
C LEU A 360 20.39 -6.08 -12.96
N VAL A 361 21.16 -5.18 -13.56
CA VAL A 361 21.42 -3.84 -13.01
C VAL A 361 20.10 -3.06 -12.99
N GLU A 362 19.80 -2.33 -11.90
CA GLU A 362 18.55 -1.56 -11.73
C GLU A 362 18.21 -0.65 -12.93
N ALA A 363 19.24 -0.18 -13.66
CA ALA A 363 19.13 0.64 -14.86
C ALA A 363 18.53 -0.08 -16.08
N ASP A 364 18.68 -1.41 -16.19
CA ASP A 364 18.23 -2.20 -17.35
C ASP A 364 16.76 -2.61 -17.27
N VAL A 365 16.18 -2.69 -16.07
CA VAL A 365 14.77 -3.07 -15.88
C VAL A 365 13.86 -1.91 -16.28
N GLY A 366 14.21 -0.67 -15.90
CA GLY A 366 13.42 0.52 -16.24
C GLY A 366 13.51 0.92 -17.72
N SER A 367 14.60 0.62 -18.43
CA SER A 367 14.76 1.04 -19.82
C SER A 367 13.91 0.24 -20.80
N LYS A 368 13.62 -1.03 -20.49
CA LYS A 368 12.88 -1.98 -21.33
C LYS A 368 11.37 -1.96 -21.15
N VAL A 369 10.88 -1.23 -20.14
CA VAL A 369 9.47 -1.23 -19.76
C VAL A 369 8.88 0.17 -19.83
N GLU A 370 7.63 0.23 -20.25
CA GLU A 370 6.79 1.40 -20.16
C GLU A 370 5.85 1.23 -18.96
N VAL A 371 5.85 2.21 -18.07
CA VAL A 371 4.99 2.23 -16.87
C VAL A 371 4.06 3.41 -17.01
N VAL A 372 2.76 3.14 -17.06
CA VAL A 372 1.70 4.15 -17.14
C VAL A 372 0.66 3.88 -16.07
N MET A 373 -0.01 4.94 -15.64
CA MET A 373 -0.97 4.84 -14.55
C MET A 373 -2.32 5.49 -14.87
N ARG A 374 -3.40 4.92 -14.34
CA ARG A 374 -4.74 5.50 -14.40
C ARG A 374 -5.27 5.67 -12.99
N SER A 375 -5.86 6.85 -12.74
CA SER A 375 -6.50 7.14 -11.46
C SER A 375 -7.65 6.16 -11.18
N LEU A 376 -7.71 5.65 -9.95
CA LEU A 376 -8.82 4.80 -9.48
C LEU A 376 -10.13 5.57 -9.26
N THR A 377 -10.18 6.87 -9.56
CA THR A 377 -11.41 7.67 -9.50
C THR A 377 -12.52 7.18 -10.42
N ILE A 378 -12.23 6.33 -11.42
CA ILE A 378 -13.27 5.68 -12.21
C ILE A 378 -14.14 4.73 -11.35
N TYR A 379 -13.59 4.25 -10.23
CA TYR A 379 -14.27 3.46 -9.21
C TYR A 379 -14.63 4.33 -8.00
N ASP A 380 -15.67 5.17 -8.12
CA ASP A 380 -16.13 6.07 -7.05
C ASP A 380 -16.33 5.36 -5.71
N ARG A 381 -16.76 4.10 -5.75
CA ARG A 381 -16.94 3.25 -4.57
C ARG A 381 -15.63 3.02 -3.83
N ILE A 382 -14.55 2.67 -4.53
CA ILE A 382 -13.23 2.40 -3.94
C ILE A 382 -12.72 3.64 -3.21
N LYS A 383 -12.78 4.79 -3.88
CA LYS A 383 -12.38 6.07 -3.27
C LYS A 383 -13.12 6.31 -1.96
N THR A 384 -14.44 6.20 -1.99
CA THR A 384 -15.28 6.46 -0.81
C THR A 384 -14.99 5.49 0.32
N MET A 385 -14.88 4.19 -0.01
CA MET A 385 -14.65 3.12 0.97
C MET A 385 -13.31 3.26 1.69
N PHE A 386 -12.21 3.43 0.95
CA PHE A 386 -10.88 3.42 1.54
C PHE A 386 -10.55 4.75 2.26
N ILE A 387 -11.10 5.88 1.80
CA ILE A 387 -11.01 7.16 2.53
C ILE A 387 -11.78 7.07 3.85
N ALA A 388 -13.03 6.57 3.84
CA ALA A 388 -13.81 6.41 5.06
C ALA A 388 -13.11 5.46 6.05
N ARG A 389 -12.50 4.36 5.56
CA ARG A 389 -11.69 3.46 6.37
C ARG A 389 -10.56 4.20 7.05
N ASN A 390 -9.72 4.91 6.29
CA ASN A 390 -8.55 5.61 6.82
C ASN A 390 -8.95 6.69 7.83
N VAL A 391 -10.00 7.47 7.53
CA VAL A 391 -10.53 8.47 8.45
C VAL A 391 -10.98 7.85 9.77
N SER A 392 -11.72 6.74 9.71
CA SER A 392 -12.17 5.99 10.89
C SER A 392 -10.99 5.43 11.70
N LEU A 393 -10.00 4.83 11.03
CA LEU A 393 -8.79 4.32 11.67
C LEU A 393 -7.98 5.41 12.36
N GLY A 394 -7.78 6.55 11.69
CA GLY A 394 -7.06 7.69 12.25
C GLY A 394 -7.76 8.25 13.50
N ALA A 395 -9.09 8.35 13.47
CA ALA A 395 -9.87 8.79 14.63
C ALA A 395 -9.72 7.83 15.82
N ARG A 396 -9.83 6.52 15.58
CA ARG A 396 -9.65 5.48 16.62
C ARG A 396 -8.24 5.49 17.21
N LYS A 397 -7.21 5.65 16.37
CA LYS A 397 -5.82 5.77 16.84
C LYS A 397 -5.66 6.99 17.76
N ALA A 398 -6.19 8.16 17.35
CA ALA A 398 -6.13 9.38 18.15
C ALA A 398 -6.88 9.25 19.49
N GLU A 399 -8.03 8.60 19.50
CA GLU A 399 -8.80 8.33 20.73
C GLU A 399 -8.03 7.41 21.67
N LYS A 400 -7.44 6.33 21.16
CA LYS A 400 -6.63 5.40 21.96
C LYS A 400 -5.41 6.10 22.58
N THR A 401 -4.72 6.95 21.83
CA THR A 401 -3.58 7.74 22.35
C THR A 401 -4.02 8.73 23.43
N LYS A 402 -5.20 9.36 23.29
CA LYS A 402 -5.76 10.23 24.33
C LYS A 402 -6.13 9.44 25.59
N ALA A 403 -6.73 8.27 25.44
CA ALA A 403 -7.09 7.41 26.57
C ALA A 403 -5.85 6.91 27.33
N SER A 404 -4.80 6.49 26.62
CA SER A 404 -3.53 6.10 27.27
C SER A 404 -2.83 7.26 27.94
N GLY A 405 -2.84 8.45 27.34
CA GLY A 405 -2.26 9.65 27.94
C GLY A 405 -3.01 10.10 29.19
N LYS A 406 -4.35 9.95 29.20
CA LYS A 406 -5.17 10.22 30.38
C LYS A 406 -4.90 9.21 31.51
N ALA A 407 -4.80 7.91 31.18
CA ALA A 407 -4.47 6.88 32.15
C ALA A 407 -3.07 7.07 32.77
N ALA A 408 -2.08 7.45 31.95
CA ALA A 408 -0.72 7.75 32.43
C ALA A 408 -0.69 8.99 33.34
N ALA A 409 -1.48 10.03 33.03
CA ALA A 409 -1.57 11.22 33.87
C ALA A 409 -2.28 10.94 35.21
N GLU A 410 -3.33 10.10 35.21
CA GLU A 410 -4.02 9.69 36.44
C GLU A 410 -3.12 8.81 37.33
N GLU A 411 -2.29 7.95 36.74
CA GLU A 411 -1.29 7.14 37.46
C GLU A 411 -0.16 8.01 38.06
N GLU A 412 0.32 9.04 37.34
CA GLU A 412 1.33 9.97 37.86
C GLU A 412 0.79 10.82 39.02
N THR A 413 -0.47 11.28 38.94
CA THR A 413 -1.10 12.03 40.05
C THR A 413 -1.37 11.17 41.29
N ALA A 414 -1.66 9.88 41.12
CA ALA A 414 -1.88 8.96 42.24
C ALA A 414 -0.56 8.68 43.00
N VAL A 415 0.56 8.63 42.29
CA VAL A 415 1.89 8.43 42.91
C VAL A 415 2.37 9.69 43.65
N GLU A 416 2.03 10.89 43.18
CA GLU A 416 2.35 12.14 43.91
C GLU A 416 1.48 12.32 45.17
N GLU A 417 0.24 11.83 45.18
CA GLU A 417 -0.66 11.90 46.35
C GLU A 417 -0.27 10.90 47.46
N GLU A 418 0.27 9.72 47.10
CA GLU A 418 0.72 8.71 48.08
C GLU A 418 2.02 9.10 48.81
N VAL A 419 2.86 9.97 48.23
CA VAL A 419 4.10 10.46 48.85
C VAL A 419 3.85 11.62 49.84
N ALA A 420 2.62 12.17 49.88
CA ALA A 420 2.27 13.34 50.70
C ALA A 420 1.56 13.01 52.04
N ALA A 421 1.51 11.75 52.47
CA ALA A 421 0.90 11.38 53.75
C ALA A 421 1.80 11.81 54.95
N PRO A 422 1.30 12.61 55.92
CA PRO A 422 2.10 13.06 57.05
C PRO A 422 2.32 11.94 58.08
N GLU A 423 3.57 11.77 58.52
CA GLU A 423 3.97 10.79 59.55
C GLU A 423 3.14 10.94 60.85
N PRO A 424 2.74 9.83 61.50
CA PRO A 424 2.02 9.89 62.76
C PRO A 424 2.98 10.28 63.89
N VAL A 425 2.73 11.45 64.50
CA VAL A 425 3.39 11.89 65.72
C VAL A 425 2.98 10.97 66.87
N ALA A 426 3.91 10.15 67.34
CA ALA A 426 3.72 9.28 68.50
C ALA A 426 3.62 10.10 69.80
N ALA A 427 2.64 9.74 70.63
CA ALA A 427 2.34 10.33 71.94
C ALA A 427 3.16 9.68 73.06
#